data_AF-A0A7S4UUF8-F1
#
_entry.id   AF-A0A7S4UUF8-F1
#
_cell.length_a   1.000
_cell.length_b   1.000
_cell.length_c   1.000
_cell.angle_alpha   90.00
_cell.angle_beta   90.00
_cell.angle_gamma   90.00
#
_symmetry.space_group_name_H-M   'P 1'
#
loop_
_entity.id
_entity.type
_entity.pdbx_description
1 polymer ?
#
loop_
_entity_poly.entity_id
_entity_poly.type
_entity_poly.pdbx_seq_one_letter_code
_entity_poly.pdbx_strand_id
1 'polypeptide(L)'
;MADWVFTKLYKDVFADLTVDATEAKELHDKFEAANPPPDKLVSLRAMAFRIGSEFLSTDGNKDTDVAVLRAINAVVHALEKTCMLPKPIKDDSAFNDEALEDLYRQILTDGSVDQEESKELLTFFQSTPPPVSKLVSTRANAFRIGSEMLTEDKAHNVGILRAINVIVHTLEITLFKPKVYVCKVEPPPTMNVSKIGVNASIEKAVQHIWDLDVNRLTPGVDYVIDVQQGKKPYWKGDNAADPLFVRVNERVFRRPTYVSFLSLSPILFLFCFSCLFIDSCIAF
;
A
#
# COMPACT_ATOMS: atom_id res chain seq x y z
N MET A 1 -2.84 9.91 6.79
CA MET A 1 -4.26 10.31 6.90
C MET A 1 -5.17 9.65 5.85
N ALA A 2 -4.65 8.98 4.80
CA ALA A 2 -5.48 8.36 3.75
C ALA A 2 -6.00 6.94 4.10
N ASP A 3 -5.23 6.14 4.83
CA ASP A 3 -5.52 4.71 5.00
C ASP A 3 -6.81 4.40 5.78
N TRP A 4 -7.18 5.25 6.75
CA TRP A 4 -8.41 5.05 7.53
C TRP A 4 -9.67 5.33 6.69
N VAL A 5 -9.60 6.23 5.71
CA VAL A 5 -10.73 6.58 4.83
C VAL A 5 -11.09 5.37 3.97
N PHE A 6 -10.09 4.73 3.35
CA PHE A 6 -10.31 3.52 2.55
C PHE A 6 -10.68 2.32 3.39
N THR A 7 -10.12 2.18 4.60
CA THR A 7 -10.52 1.12 5.53
C THR A 7 -12.01 1.24 5.86
N LYS A 8 -12.49 2.45 6.16
CA LYS A 8 -13.92 2.69 6.42
C LYS A 8 -14.77 2.41 5.19
N LEU A 9 -14.37 2.94 4.03
CA LEU A 9 -15.06 2.72 2.76
C LEU A 9 -15.22 1.23 2.46
N TYR A 10 -14.17 0.43 2.60
CA TYR A 10 -14.23 -1.01 2.33
C TYR A 10 -15.10 -1.74 3.34
N LYS A 11 -15.06 -1.36 4.63
CA LYS A 11 -15.97 -1.93 5.63
C LYS A 11 -17.43 -1.62 5.33
N ASP A 12 -17.73 -0.40 4.88
CA ASP A 12 -19.08 0.01 4.52
C ASP A 12 -19.58 -0.83 3.31
N VAL A 13 -18.74 -1.00 2.29
CA VAL A 13 -19.06 -1.83 1.10
C VAL A 13 -19.24 -3.31 1.45
N PHE A 14 -18.37 -3.87 2.28
CA PHE A 14 -18.45 -5.29 2.63
C PHE A 14 -19.54 -5.60 3.67
N ALA A 15 -20.05 -4.60 4.38
CA ALA A 15 -21.17 -4.79 5.30
C ALA A 15 -22.50 -5.04 4.57
N ASP A 16 -22.70 -4.43 3.39
CA ASP A 16 -23.92 -4.63 2.61
C ASP A 16 -23.92 -5.94 1.83
N LEU A 17 -22.72 -6.49 1.50
CA LEU A 17 -22.49 -7.72 0.71
C LEU A 17 -23.06 -7.71 -0.71
N THR A 18 -23.96 -6.78 -1.01
CA THR A 18 -24.36 -6.40 -2.36
C THR A 18 -23.52 -5.22 -2.82
N VAL A 19 -23.10 -5.25 -4.08
CA VAL A 19 -22.55 -4.07 -4.75
C VAL A 19 -23.38 -3.84 -5.99
N ASP A 20 -24.28 -2.88 -5.92
CA ASP A 20 -25.10 -2.51 -7.05
C ASP A 20 -24.36 -1.58 -8.03
N ALA A 21 -24.99 -1.25 -9.16
CA ALA A 21 -24.38 -0.37 -10.17
C ALA A 21 -24.19 1.07 -9.66
N THR A 22 -25.03 1.52 -8.72
CA THR A 22 -24.92 2.85 -8.09
C THR A 22 -23.72 2.89 -7.16
N GLU A 23 -23.57 1.90 -6.30
CA GLU A 23 -22.44 1.78 -5.37
C GLU A 23 -21.11 1.60 -6.10
N ALA A 24 -21.10 0.81 -7.18
CA ALA A 24 -19.93 0.68 -8.04
C ALA A 24 -19.52 2.02 -8.67
N LYS A 25 -20.50 2.87 -9.01
CA LYS A 25 -20.26 4.24 -9.48
C LYS A 25 -19.74 5.14 -8.35
N GLU A 26 -20.33 5.07 -7.15
CA GLU A 26 -19.83 5.83 -6.00
C GLU A 26 -18.40 5.46 -5.62
N LEU A 27 -18.04 4.17 -5.73
CA LEU A 27 -16.66 3.71 -5.54
C LEU A 27 -15.72 4.35 -6.55
N HIS A 28 -16.13 4.38 -7.83
CA HIS A 28 -15.38 5.04 -8.89
C HIS A 28 -15.15 6.52 -8.58
N ASP A 29 -16.22 7.25 -8.23
CA ASP A 29 -16.19 8.68 -7.93
C ASP A 29 -15.28 8.96 -6.71
N LYS A 30 -15.34 8.10 -5.67
CA LYS A 30 -14.47 8.20 -4.48
C LYS A 30 -12.99 7.97 -4.81
N PHE A 31 -12.67 6.98 -5.64
CA PHE A 31 -11.28 6.74 -6.07
C PHE A 31 -10.76 7.86 -6.98
N GLU A 32 -11.60 8.41 -7.86
CA GLU A 32 -11.24 9.55 -8.72
C GLU A 32 -11.04 10.84 -7.91
N ALA A 33 -11.90 11.08 -6.92
CA ALA A 33 -11.76 12.19 -5.99
C ALA A 33 -10.45 12.07 -5.19
N ALA A 34 -10.22 10.90 -4.58
CA ALA A 34 -9.05 10.63 -3.75
C ALA A 34 -7.74 10.63 -4.55
N ASN A 35 -7.78 10.22 -5.83
CA ASN A 35 -6.63 10.14 -6.73
C ASN A 35 -5.40 9.53 -6.02
N PRO A 36 -5.45 8.25 -5.60
CA PRO A 36 -4.37 7.67 -4.82
C PRO A 36 -3.07 7.62 -5.65
N PRO A 37 -1.90 7.87 -5.04
CA PRO A 37 -0.64 7.83 -5.76
C PRO A 37 -0.28 6.37 -6.14
N PRO A 38 0.50 6.15 -7.21
CA PRO A 38 0.81 4.83 -7.76
C PRO A 38 1.41 3.83 -6.76
N ASP A 39 2.23 4.32 -5.82
CA ASP A 39 2.86 3.52 -4.77
C ASP A 39 1.85 2.92 -3.78
N LYS A 40 0.64 3.50 -3.69
CA LYS A 40 -0.42 3.05 -2.79
C LYS A 40 -1.40 2.07 -3.42
N LEU A 41 -1.39 1.87 -4.74
CA LEU A 41 -2.38 1.03 -5.42
C LEU A 41 -2.31 -0.43 -4.95
N VAL A 42 -1.09 -0.98 -4.84
CA VAL A 42 -0.87 -2.34 -4.34
C VAL A 42 -1.37 -2.49 -2.90
N SER A 43 -1.09 -1.50 -2.03
CA SER A 43 -1.55 -1.55 -0.64
C SER A 43 -3.07 -1.42 -0.51
N LEU A 44 -3.71 -0.59 -1.34
CA LEU A 44 -5.16 -0.42 -1.36
C LEU A 44 -5.87 -1.70 -1.81
N ARG A 45 -5.36 -2.36 -2.87
CA ARG A 45 -5.88 -3.66 -3.28
C ARG A 45 -5.70 -4.70 -2.18
N ALA A 46 -4.48 -4.85 -1.66
CA ALA A 46 -4.20 -5.82 -0.59
C ALA A 46 -5.08 -5.58 0.65
N MET A 47 -5.39 -4.32 0.96
CA MET A 47 -6.32 -3.94 2.01
C MET A 47 -7.76 -4.41 1.71
N ALA A 48 -8.23 -4.32 0.46
CA ALA A 48 -9.55 -4.84 0.09
C ALA A 48 -9.67 -6.34 0.34
N PHE A 49 -8.65 -7.13 -0.04
CA PHE A 49 -8.62 -8.57 0.26
C PHE A 49 -8.51 -8.88 1.75
N ARG A 50 -7.67 -8.12 2.48
CA ARG A 50 -7.49 -8.28 3.93
C ARG A 50 -8.78 -7.97 4.70
N ILE A 51 -9.49 -6.89 4.35
CA ILE A 51 -10.75 -6.56 5.01
C ILE A 51 -11.84 -7.53 4.57
N GLY A 52 -11.92 -7.87 3.27
CA GLY A 52 -12.89 -8.84 2.79
C GLY A 52 -12.79 -10.20 3.48
N SER A 53 -11.58 -10.66 3.82
CA SER A 53 -11.41 -11.91 4.57
C SER A 53 -11.96 -11.87 6.01
N GLU A 54 -12.10 -10.67 6.60
CA GLU A 54 -12.76 -10.48 7.90
C GLU A 54 -14.27 -10.79 7.80
N PHE A 55 -14.88 -10.54 6.63
CA PHE A 55 -16.32 -10.74 6.35
C PHE A 55 -16.68 -12.14 5.83
N LEU A 56 -15.70 -13.04 5.67
CA LEU A 56 -15.98 -14.44 5.39
C LEU A 56 -16.76 -15.07 6.54
N SER A 57 -17.80 -15.82 6.18
CA SER A 57 -18.70 -16.48 7.11
C SER A 57 -17.93 -17.42 8.04
N THR A 58 -18.31 -17.44 9.31
CA THR A 58 -17.83 -18.45 10.27
C THR A 58 -18.60 -19.74 10.18
N ASP A 59 -19.81 -19.69 9.60
CA ASP A 59 -20.79 -20.76 9.61
C ASP A 59 -20.75 -21.56 8.30
N GLY A 60 -19.77 -21.31 7.43
CA GLY A 60 -19.59 -21.99 6.14
C GLY A 60 -20.64 -21.62 5.09
N ASN A 61 -21.29 -20.44 5.21
CA ASN A 61 -22.27 -19.99 4.24
C ASN A 61 -21.58 -19.56 2.94
N LYS A 62 -21.55 -20.47 1.96
CA LYS A 62 -20.97 -20.24 0.65
C LYS A 62 -21.57 -19.02 -0.08
N ASP A 63 -22.86 -18.75 0.06
CA ASP A 63 -23.49 -17.62 -0.63
C ASP A 63 -22.97 -16.28 -0.12
N THR A 64 -22.73 -16.18 1.19
CA THR A 64 -22.09 -15.01 1.81
C THR A 64 -20.66 -14.83 1.31
N ASP A 65 -19.87 -15.89 1.27
CA ASP A 65 -18.47 -15.83 0.84
C ASP A 65 -18.35 -15.48 -0.65
N VAL A 66 -19.27 -15.98 -1.48
CA VAL A 66 -19.39 -15.59 -2.89
C VAL A 66 -19.76 -14.10 -3.03
N ALA A 67 -20.65 -13.60 -2.18
CA ALA A 67 -21.01 -12.18 -2.16
C ALA A 67 -19.81 -11.28 -1.79
N VAL A 68 -19.02 -11.69 -0.79
CA VAL A 68 -17.74 -11.02 -0.44
C VAL A 68 -16.78 -11.00 -1.63
N LEU A 69 -16.59 -12.13 -2.33
CA LEU A 69 -15.72 -12.17 -3.52
C LEU A 69 -16.19 -11.23 -4.62
N ARG A 70 -17.51 -11.14 -4.86
CA ARG A 70 -18.09 -10.21 -5.84
C ARG A 70 -17.81 -8.76 -5.44
N ALA A 71 -17.99 -8.42 -4.16
CA ALA A 71 -17.70 -7.09 -3.66
C ALA A 71 -16.21 -6.72 -3.80
N ILE A 72 -15.29 -7.65 -3.48
CA ILE A 72 -13.85 -7.45 -3.70
C ILE A 72 -13.55 -7.20 -5.18
N ASN A 73 -14.11 -8.01 -6.09
CA ASN A 73 -13.91 -7.83 -7.53
C ASN A 73 -14.43 -6.46 -8.01
N ALA A 74 -15.54 -5.97 -7.46
CA ALA A 74 -16.05 -4.63 -7.78
C ALA A 74 -15.08 -3.52 -7.34
N VAL A 75 -14.51 -3.63 -6.13
CA VAL A 75 -13.50 -2.68 -5.63
C VAL A 75 -12.23 -2.71 -6.49
N VAL A 76 -11.73 -3.90 -6.84
CA VAL A 76 -10.56 -4.05 -7.72
C VAL A 76 -10.85 -3.48 -9.10
N HIS A 77 -12.02 -3.76 -9.67
CA HIS A 77 -12.42 -3.20 -10.95
C HIS A 77 -12.47 -1.67 -10.94
N ALA A 78 -13.02 -1.08 -9.86
CA ALA A 78 -13.05 0.37 -9.69
C ALA A 78 -11.63 0.95 -9.66
N LEU A 79 -10.72 0.37 -8.85
CA LEU A 79 -9.31 0.75 -8.76
C LEU A 79 -8.60 0.71 -10.12
N GLU A 80 -8.76 -0.37 -10.87
CA GLU A 80 -8.13 -0.48 -12.19
C GLU A 80 -8.63 0.59 -13.16
N LYS A 81 -9.96 0.78 -13.20
CA LYS A 81 -10.60 1.72 -14.13
C LYS A 81 -10.21 3.16 -13.80
N THR A 82 -10.12 3.53 -12.52
CA THR A 82 -9.75 4.89 -12.10
C THR A 82 -8.26 5.14 -12.19
N CYS A 83 -7.42 4.21 -11.74
CA CYS A 83 -6.02 4.49 -11.42
C CYS A 83 -5.00 3.83 -12.36
N MET A 84 -5.41 2.93 -13.25
CA MET A 84 -4.49 2.19 -14.11
C MET A 84 -4.85 2.30 -15.60
N LEU A 85 -3.86 2.01 -16.44
CA LEU A 85 -3.97 1.93 -17.89
C LEU A 85 -3.40 0.60 -18.37
N PRO A 86 -3.99 -0.03 -19.38
CA PRO A 86 -3.39 -1.20 -20.01
C PRO A 86 -2.05 -0.81 -20.67
N LYS A 87 -1.06 -1.70 -20.58
CA LYS A 87 0.17 -1.60 -21.37
C LYS A 87 -0.17 -1.90 -22.84
N PRO A 88 0.51 -1.28 -23.80
CA PRO A 88 0.35 -1.62 -25.20
C PRO A 88 0.84 -3.05 -25.44
N ILE A 89 -0.05 -3.93 -25.88
CA ILE A 89 0.24 -5.34 -26.21
C ILE A 89 0.21 -5.46 -27.73
N LYS A 90 1.15 -6.22 -28.31
CA LYS A 90 1.12 -6.55 -29.74
C LYS A 90 0.06 -7.62 -29.95
N ASP A 91 -0.95 -7.33 -30.76
CA ASP A 91 -2.20 -8.10 -30.91
C ASP A 91 -2.02 -9.43 -31.69
N ASP A 92 -0.78 -9.91 -31.86
CA ASP A 92 -0.44 -10.98 -32.79
C ASP A 92 -0.44 -12.40 -32.16
N SER A 93 -0.61 -12.53 -30.85
CA SER A 93 -0.62 -13.84 -30.18
C SER A 93 -2.04 -14.33 -29.88
N ALA A 94 -2.36 -15.55 -30.34
CA ALA A 94 -3.60 -16.24 -29.98
C ALA A 94 -3.61 -16.54 -28.47
N PHE A 95 -4.34 -15.72 -27.70
CA PHE A 95 -4.54 -15.94 -26.27
C PHE A 95 -5.43 -17.17 -26.04
N ASN A 96 -4.92 -18.16 -25.29
CA ASN A 96 -5.66 -19.37 -24.96
C ASN A 96 -6.37 -19.21 -23.60
N ASP A 97 -7.68 -19.01 -23.64
CA ASP A 97 -8.51 -18.87 -22.43
C ASP A 97 -8.56 -20.18 -21.62
N GLU A 98 -8.55 -21.34 -22.28
CA GLU A 98 -8.65 -22.66 -21.63
C GLU A 98 -7.39 -22.96 -20.79
N ALA A 99 -6.20 -22.71 -21.38
CA ALA A 99 -4.94 -22.87 -20.66
C ALA A 99 -4.82 -21.93 -19.45
N LEU A 100 -5.41 -20.72 -19.52
CA LEU A 100 -5.47 -19.82 -18.38
C LEU A 100 -6.37 -20.38 -17.27
N GLU A 101 -7.55 -20.89 -17.62
CA GLU A 101 -8.47 -21.46 -16.64
C GLU A 101 -7.86 -22.67 -15.92
N ASP A 102 -7.16 -23.53 -16.65
CA ASP A 102 -6.44 -24.68 -16.07
C ASP A 102 -5.35 -24.22 -15.09
N LEU A 103 -4.56 -23.21 -15.49
CA LEU A 103 -3.53 -22.62 -14.63
C LEU A 103 -4.14 -22.02 -13.35
N TYR A 104 -5.25 -21.30 -13.46
CA TYR A 104 -5.93 -20.77 -12.28
C TYR A 104 -6.48 -21.86 -11.38
N ARG A 105 -7.05 -22.94 -11.94
CA ARG A 105 -7.53 -24.08 -11.14
C ARG A 105 -6.39 -24.77 -10.40
N GLN A 106 -5.24 -24.95 -11.04
CA GLN A 106 -4.06 -25.52 -10.41
C GLN A 106 -3.66 -24.69 -9.18
N ILE A 107 -3.46 -23.38 -9.35
CA ILE A 107 -2.98 -22.47 -8.30
C ILE A 107 -4.01 -22.31 -7.16
N LEU A 108 -5.30 -22.38 -7.47
CA LEU A 108 -6.36 -22.24 -6.48
C LEU A 108 -6.67 -23.55 -5.75
N THR A 109 -6.15 -24.71 -6.18
CA THR A 109 -6.44 -26.01 -5.54
C THR A 109 -5.89 -26.08 -4.12
N ASP A 110 -4.65 -25.63 -3.92
CA ASP A 110 -3.97 -25.77 -2.64
C ASP A 110 -4.25 -24.59 -1.68
N GLY A 111 -4.89 -23.52 -2.17
CA GLY A 111 -5.18 -22.32 -1.37
C GLY A 111 -3.93 -21.57 -0.88
N SER A 112 -2.74 -21.97 -1.33
CA SER A 112 -1.47 -21.31 -1.08
C SER A 112 -0.73 -21.19 -2.39
N VAL A 113 -0.15 -20.02 -2.65
CA VAL A 113 0.66 -19.81 -3.85
C VAL A 113 2.12 -19.74 -3.45
N ASP A 114 2.93 -20.62 -4.01
CA ASP A 114 4.37 -20.63 -3.76
C ASP A 114 5.14 -19.72 -4.76
N GLN A 115 6.47 -19.68 -4.61
CA GLN A 115 7.31 -18.86 -5.48
C GLN A 115 7.43 -19.41 -6.91
N GLU A 116 7.26 -20.71 -7.11
CA GLU A 116 7.35 -21.36 -8.42
C GLU A 116 6.08 -21.09 -9.22
N GLU A 117 4.91 -21.30 -8.62
CA GLU A 117 3.61 -20.97 -9.22
C GLU A 117 3.49 -19.48 -9.57
N SER A 118 3.99 -18.60 -8.69
CA SER A 118 4.03 -17.17 -8.98
C SER A 118 4.94 -16.83 -10.17
N LYS A 119 6.03 -17.58 -10.39
CA LYS A 119 6.90 -17.40 -11.56
C LYS A 119 6.24 -17.96 -12.81
N GLU A 120 5.57 -19.10 -12.72
CA GLU A 120 4.83 -19.70 -13.83
C GLU A 120 3.72 -18.75 -14.35
N LEU A 121 2.95 -18.13 -13.44
CA LEU A 121 1.99 -17.08 -13.81
C LEU A 121 2.66 -15.91 -14.54
N LEU A 122 3.81 -15.45 -14.03
CA LEU A 122 4.53 -14.35 -14.63
C LEU A 122 4.99 -14.71 -16.05
N THR A 123 5.56 -15.90 -16.22
CA THR A 123 6.00 -16.43 -17.52
C THR A 123 4.82 -16.61 -18.47
N PHE A 124 3.66 -17.08 -17.98
CA PHE A 124 2.45 -17.22 -18.78
C PHE A 124 1.99 -15.86 -19.35
N PHE A 125 1.83 -14.84 -18.51
CA PHE A 125 1.38 -13.52 -18.99
C PHE A 125 2.40 -12.80 -19.87
N GLN A 126 3.69 -13.11 -19.72
CA GLN A 126 4.74 -12.57 -20.59
C GLN A 126 4.80 -13.26 -21.95
N SER A 127 4.52 -14.57 -22.01
CA SER A 127 4.59 -15.37 -23.24
C SER A 127 3.30 -15.29 -24.07
N THR A 128 2.14 -15.30 -23.40
CA THR A 128 0.81 -15.22 -24.02
C THR A 128 0.00 -14.09 -23.37
N PRO A 129 0.31 -12.82 -23.67
CA PRO A 129 -0.42 -11.70 -23.09
C PRO A 129 -1.87 -11.67 -23.62
N PRO A 130 -2.88 -11.52 -22.75
CA PRO A 130 -4.27 -11.37 -23.21
C PRO A 130 -4.47 -10.05 -23.97
N PRO A 131 -5.36 -10.02 -24.97
CA PRO A 131 -5.72 -8.79 -25.64
C PRO A 131 -6.37 -7.81 -24.65
N VAL A 132 -6.25 -6.51 -24.92
CA VAL A 132 -6.74 -5.44 -24.02
C VAL A 132 -8.24 -5.57 -23.73
N SER A 133 -9.03 -6.05 -24.70
CA SER A 133 -10.46 -6.31 -24.56
C SER A 133 -10.79 -7.39 -23.52
N LYS A 134 -9.86 -8.31 -23.26
CA LYS A 134 -10.04 -9.45 -22.35
C LYS A 134 -9.45 -9.25 -20.96
N LEU A 135 -8.71 -8.17 -20.69
CA LEU A 135 -8.07 -7.97 -19.37
C LEU A 135 -9.05 -8.06 -18.19
N VAL A 136 -10.22 -7.44 -18.35
CA VAL A 136 -11.26 -7.45 -17.31
C VAL A 136 -11.85 -8.86 -17.14
N SER A 137 -12.08 -9.61 -18.23
CA SER A 137 -12.57 -10.99 -18.16
C SER A 137 -11.52 -11.95 -17.60
N THR A 138 -10.24 -11.79 -17.98
CA THR A 138 -9.11 -12.56 -17.46
C THR A 138 -8.99 -12.44 -15.94
N ARG A 139 -9.17 -11.23 -15.39
CA ARG A 139 -9.27 -11.05 -13.93
C ARG A 139 -10.54 -11.67 -13.37
N ALA A 140 -11.70 -11.37 -13.95
CA ALA A 140 -12.99 -11.85 -13.44
C ALA A 140 -13.06 -13.38 -13.39
N ASN A 141 -12.37 -14.08 -14.31
CA ASN A 141 -12.25 -15.53 -14.31
C ASN A 141 -11.53 -16.06 -13.06
N ALA A 142 -10.52 -15.36 -12.53
CA ALA A 142 -9.86 -15.76 -11.28
C ALA A 142 -10.85 -15.74 -10.09
N PHE A 143 -11.70 -14.70 -10.02
CA PHE A 143 -12.75 -14.61 -9.01
C PHE A 143 -13.85 -15.66 -9.21
N ARG A 144 -14.25 -15.92 -10.46
CA ARG A 144 -15.23 -16.96 -10.81
C ARG A 144 -14.74 -18.33 -10.34
N ILE A 145 -13.54 -18.74 -10.75
CA ILE A 145 -12.97 -20.04 -10.38
C ILE A 145 -12.78 -20.11 -8.86
N GLY A 146 -12.26 -19.06 -8.24
CA GLY A 146 -12.14 -19.00 -6.78
C GLY A 146 -13.48 -19.18 -6.05
N SER A 147 -14.57 -18.61 -6.59
CA SER A 147 -15.91 -18.77 -6.02
C SER A 147 -16.46 -20.20 -6.13
N GLU A 148 -16.08 -20.94 -7.19
CA GLU A 148 -16.43 -22.35 -7.34
C GLU A 148 -15.73 -23.20 -6.27
N MET A 149 -14.49 -22.85 -5.93
CA MET A 149 -13.59 -23.57 -5.01
C MET A 149 -13.77 -23.22 -3.52
N LEU A 150 -14.71 -22.32 -3.20
CA LEU A 150 -15.08 -22.04 -1.81
C LEU A 150 -15.70 -23.27 -1.14
N THR A 151 -15.28 -23.49 0.10
CA THR A 151 -15.71 -24.58 0.99
C THR A 151 -16.37 -24.01 2.26
N GLU A 152 -16.77 -24.87 3.19
CA GLU A 152 -17.25 -24.44 4.51
C GLU A 152 -16.10 -24.04 5.45
N ASP A 153 -14.84 -24.40 5.12
CA ASP A 153 -13.68 -24.02 5.92
C ASP A 153 -13.21 -22.60 5.62
N LYS A 154 -13.33 -21.74 6.64
CA LYS A 154 -12.86 -20.36 6.57
C LYS A 154 -11.34 -20.27 6.32
N ALA A 155 -10.54 -21.18 6.87
CA ALA A 155 -9.09 -21.13 6.67
C ALA A 155 -8.71 -21.37 5.21
N HIS A 156 -9.31 -22.38 4.59
CA HIS A 156 -9.23 -22.64 3.15
C HIS A 156 -9.69 -21.43 2.32
N ASN A 157 -10.86 -20.85 2.62
CA ASN A 157 -11.40 -19.70 1.87
C ASN A 157 -10.50 -18.45 1.97
N VAL A 158 -9.85 -18.23 3.13
CA VAL A 158 -8.82 -17.20 3.28
C VAL A 158 -7.61 -17.50 2.39
N GLY A 159 -7.22 -18.77 2.26
CA GLY A 159 -6.19 -19.22 1.32
C GLY A 159 -6.54 -18.87 -0.13
N ILE A 160 -7.75 -19.21 -0.57
CA ILE A 160 -8.27 -18.86 -1.90
C ILE A 160 -8.21 -17.34 -2.14
N LEU A 161 -8.63 -16.51 -1.18
CA LEU A 161 -8.53 -15.04 -1.32
C LEU A 161 -7.09 -14.55 -1.49
N ARG A 162 -6.13 -15.15 -0.75
CA ARG A 162 -4.71 -14.81 -0.88
C ARG A 162 -4.19 -15.19 -2.26
N ALA A 163 -4.56 -16.38 -2.76
CA ALA A 163 -4.17 -16.84 -4.09
C ALA A 163 -4.73 -15.96 -5.20
N ILE A 164 -6.01 -15.57 -5.13
CA ILE A 164 -6.61 -14.60 -6.06
C ILE A 164 -5.84 -13.27 -6.01
N ASN A 165 -5.49 -12.76 -4.82
CA ASN A 165 -4.73 -11.51 -4.72
C ASN A 165 -3.35 -11.61 -5.40
N VAL A 166 -2.68 -12.76 -5.33
CA VAL A 166 -1.42 -13.02 -6.06
C VAL A 166 -1.66 -13.00 -7.57
N ILE A 167 -2.69 -13.69 -8.08
CA ILE A 167 -3.04 -13.69 -9.50
C ILE A 167 -3.31 -12.26 -10.00
N VAL A 168 -4.16 -11.50 -9.28
CA VAL A 168 -4.48 -10.11 -9.62
C VAL A 168 -3.23 -9.24 -9.58
N HIS A 169 -2.36 -9.44 -8.59
CA HIS A 169 -1.09 -8.72 -8.52
C HIS A 169 -0.21 -8.97 -9.73
N THR A 170 -0.06 -10.24 -10.14
CA THR A 170 0.75 -10.63 -11.29
C THR A 170 0.17 -10.03 -12.58
N LEU A 171 -1.15 -10.05 -12.75
CA LEU A 171 -1.83 -9.37 -13.86
C LEU A 171 -1.52 -7.88 -13.90
N GLU A 172 -1.61 -7.18 -12.76
CA GLU A 172 -1.34 -5.75 -12.70
C GLU A 172 0.10 -5.39 -13.07
N ILE A 173 1.09 -6.07 -12.50
CA ILE A 173 2.50 -5.75 -12.77
C ILE A 173 2.91 -6.09 -14.20
N THR A 174 2.29 -7.10 -14.81
CA THR A 174 2.61 -7.54 -16.18
C THR A 174 1.88 -6.70 -17.22
N LEU A 175 0.56 -6.49 -17.06
CA LEU A 175 -0.32 -5.98 -18.12
C LEU A 175 -0.76 -4.53 -17.91
N PHE A 176 -0.57 -3.95 -16.72
CA PHE A 176 -1.02 -2.59 -16.41
C PHE A 176 0.13 -1.65 -16.05
N LYS A 177 -0.11 -0.36 -16.27
CA LYS A 177 0.73 0.74 -15.78
C LYS A 177 -0.14 1.72 -14.99
N PRO A 178 0.35 2.28 -13.88
CA PRO A 178 -0.37 3.34 -13.17
C PRO A 178 -0.62 4.54 -14.10
N LYS A 179 -1.79 5.19 -13.95
CA LYS A 179 -2.04 6.49 -14.59
C LYS A 179 -1.05 7.52 -14.05
N VAL A 180 -0.71 8.49 -14.89
CA VAL A 180 0.17 9.60 -14.50
C VAL A 180 -0.50 10.33 -13.34
N TYR A 181 0.16 10.31 -12.19
CA TYR A 181 -0.34 10.97 -10.99
C TYR A 181 -0.15 12.48 -11.12
N VAL A 182 -1.26 13.20 -11.23
CA VAL A 182 -1.28 14.66 -11.12
C VAL A 182 -1.55 14.99 -9.65
N CYS A 183 -0.51 15.44 -8.94
CA CYS A 183 -0.68 15.87 -7.57
C CYS A 183 -1.63 17.08 -7.55
N LYS A 184 -2.84 16.90 -7.00
CA LYS A 184 -3.79 17.99 -6.74
C LYS A 184 -3.28 18.79 -5.54
N VAL A 185 -2.12 19.43 -5.68
CA VAL A 185 -1.66 20.42 -4.70
C VAL A 185 -2.56 21.62 -4.93
N GLU A 186 -3.45 21.93 -3.98
CA GLU A 186 -4.01 23.28 -3.94
C GLU A 186 -2.83 24.24 -4.02
N PRO A 187 -2.81 25.16 -5.00
CA PRO A 187 -1.65 26.02 -5.18
C PRO A 187 -1.35 26.65 -3.82
N PRO A 188 -0.12 26.51 -3.29
CA PRO A 188 0.22 27.16 -2.04
C PRO A 188 -0.20 28.62 -2.16
N PRO A 189 -0.75 29.25 -1.09
CA PRO A 189 -1.10 30.66 -1.12
C PRO A 189 0.11 31.38 -1.71
N THR A 190 -0.12 32.05 -2.83
CA THR A 190 0.95 32.48 -3.73
C THR A 190 1.81 33.50 -2.97
N MET A 191 2.83 33.02 -2.27
CA MET A 191 3.89 33.88 -1.75
C MET A 191 4.64 34.34 -2.99
N ASN A 192 4.25 35.52 -3.47
CA ASN A 192 5.01 36.24 -4.47
C ASN A 192 6.43 36.37 -3.94
N VAL A 193 7.36 35.61 -4.52
CA VAL A 193 8.79 35.64 -4.18
C VAL A 193 9.37 37.06 -4.42
N SER A 194 8.74 37.82 -5.33
CA SER A 194 8.96 39.25 -5.56
C SER A 194 8.60 40.14 -4.36
N LYS A 195 7.67 39.73 -3.49
CA LYS A 195 7.39 40.40 -2.20
C LYS A 195 8.37 40.01 -1.09
N ILE A 196 9.12 38.92 -1.25
CA ILE A 196 10.17 38.46 -0.32
C ILE A 196 11.52 39.12 -0.66
N GLY A 197 11.66 39.75 -1.83
CA GLY A 197 12.88 40.44 -2.22
C GLY A 197 14.03 39.49 -2.54
N VAL A 198 13.76 38.38 -3.24
CA VAL A 198 14.79 37.38 -3.59
C VAL A 198 15.59 37.82 -4.84
N ASN A 199 16.29 38.95 -4.69
CA ASN A 199 17.67 39.12 -5.16
C ASN A 199 18.66 38.85 -4.00
N ALA A 200 18.17 38.16 -2.97
CA ALA A 200 18.86 37.88 -1.73
C ALA A 200 19.54 36.52 -1.81
N SER A 201 20.85 36.48 -1.52
CA SER A 201 21.70 35.29 -1.37
C SER A 201 20.94 34.09 -0.74
N ILE A 202 21.26 32.86 -1.16
CA ILE A 202 20.73 31.60 -0.57
C ILE A 202 20.78 31.66 0.97
N GLU A 203 21.80 32.29 1.53
CA GLU A 203 21.95 32.57 2.96
C GLU A 203 20.73 33.26 3.57
N LYS A 204 20.21 34.33 2.93
CA LYS A 204 19.04 35.07 3.40
C LYS A 204 17.75 34.27 3.27
N ALA A 205 17.63 33.46 2.22
CA ALA A 205 16.49 32.57 2.06
C ALA A 205 16.48 31.47 3.14
N VAL A 206 17.63 30.86 3.41
CA VAL A 206 17.80 29.88 4.49
C VAL A 206 17.54 30.51 5.85
N GLN A 207 18.06 31.72 6.10
CA GLN A 207 17.79 32.45 7.33
C GLN A 207 16.30 32.76 7.49
N HIS A 208 15.61 33.14 6.42
CA HIS A 208 14.17 33.40 6.47
C HIS A 208 13.37 32.13 6.78
N ILE A 209 13.70 31.00 6.16
CA ILE A 209 13.09 29.69 6.47
C ILE A 209 13.38 29.30 7.93
N TRP A 210 14.60 29.54 8.40
CA TRP A 210 15.01 29.32 9.79
C TRP A 210 14.17 30.17 10.76
N ASP A 211 13.91 31.43 10.45
CA ASP A 211 13.11 32.31 11.30
C ASP A 211 11.62 31.94 11.30
N LEU A 212 11.12 31.39 10.18
CA LEU A 212 9.74 30.94 10.03
C LEU A 212 9.46 29.55 10.64
N ASP A 213 10.48 28.77 10.98
CA ASP A 213 10.29 27.43 11.56
C ASP A 213 9.82 27.50 13.04
N VAL A 214 8.51 27.67 13.19
CA VAL A 214 7.81 27.67 14.49
C VAL A 214 7.85 26.31 15.20
N ASN A 215 8.19 25.23 14.48
CA ASN A 215 8.22 23.89 15.06
C ASN A 215 9.60 23.53 15.63
N ARG A 216 10.62 24.37 15.40
CA ARG A 216 11.98 24.16 15.91
C ARG A 216 12.00 23.93 17.41
N LEU A 217 12.83 22.98 17.86
CA LEU A 217 13.03 22.70 19.27
C LEU A 217 14.01 23.69 19.89
N THR A 218 13.69 24.18 21.09
CA THR A 218 14.53 25.11 21.83
C THR A 218 15.48 24.36 22.77
N PRO A 219 16.82 24.52 22.65
CA PRO A 219 17.78 23.91 23.57
C PRO A 219 17.51 24.32 25.03
N GLY A 220 17.67 23.39 25.97
CA GLY A 220 17.40 23.60 27.40
C GLY A 220 15.92 23.52 27.79
N VAL A 221 15.00 23.77 26.84
CA VAL A 221 13.55 23.69 27.07
C VAL A 221 13.01 22.37 26.53
N ASP A 222 13.05 22.23 25.20
CA ASP A 222 12.51 21.09 24.47
C ASP A 222 13.47 19.90 24.47
N TYR A 223 14.78 20.13 24.55
CA TYR A 223 15.77 19.07 24.66
C TYR A 223 17.04 19.52 25.38
N VAL A 224 17.77 18.56 25.94
CA VAL A 224 19.08 18.73 26.57
C VAL A 224 20.03 17.75 25.91
N ILE A 225 21.14 18.27 25.38
CA ILE A 225 22.24 17.45 24.85
C ILE A 225 23.43 17.48 25.79
N ASP A 226 24.13 16.36 25.89
CA ASP A 226 25.46 16.26 26.45
C ASP A 226 26.44 15.94 25.33
N VAL A 227 27.18 16.97 24.92
CA VAL A 227 28.18 16.89 23.85
C VAL A 227 29.45 16.14 24.29
N GLN A 228 29.58 15.83 25.59
CA GLN A 228 30.67 15.07 26.17
C GLN A 228 32.05 15.58 25.75
N GLN A 229 33.07 14.73 25.76
CA GLN A 229 34.43 15.13 25.39
C GLN A 229 34.64 15.05 23.88
N GLY A 230 35.21 16.12 23.31
CA GLY A 230 35.54 16.16 21.89
C GLY A 230 36.53 15.05 21.52
N LYS A 231 36.24 14.30 20.46
CA LYS A 231 37.11 13.22 19.97
C LYS A 231 38.10 13.76 18.93
N LYS A 232 39.39 13.55 19.16
CA LYS A 232 40.42 13.81 18.13
C LYS A 232 40.60 12.58 17.24
N PRO A 233 40.92 12.75 15.93
CA PRO A 233 41.01 11.63 14.99
C PRO A 233 41.97 10.50 15.39
N TYR A 234 42.96 10.78 16.22
CA TYR A 234 43.99 9.84 16.67
C TYR A 234 43.65 9.11 17.99
N TRP A 235 42.48 9.35 18.59
CA TRP A 235 42.03 8.66 19.80
C TRP A 235 41.27 7.38 19.47
N LYS A 236 41.77 6.23 19.97
CA LYS A 236 41.22 4.90 19.68
C LYS A 236 40.03 4.49 20.58
N GLY A 237 39.72 5.26 21.62
CA GLY A 237 38.61 4.99 22.54
C GLY A 237 37.30 5.68 22.13
N ASP A 238 36.18 5.16 22.64
CA ASP A 238 34.95 5.94 22.71
C ASP A 238 35.03 6.88 23.92
N ASN A 239 34.86 8.17 23.65
CA ASN A 239 34.91 9.22 24.67
C ASN A 239 33.52 9.80 24.96
N ALA A 240 32.48 9.22 24.34
CA ALA A 240 31.10 9.54 24.59
C ALA A 240 30.42 8.34 25.28
N ALA A 241 30.68 8.17 26.58
CA ALA A 241 30.14 7.05 27.36
C ALA A 241 28.62 7.14 27.58
N ASP A 242 28.08 8.36 27.55
CA ASP A 242 26.67 8.65 27.80
C ASP A 242 25.91 8.96 26.48
N PRO A 243 24.57 8.88 26.45
CA PRO A 243 23.81 9.25 25.27
C PRO A 243 23.86 10.76 24.99
N LEU A 244 23.98 11.14 23.71
CA LEU A 244 24.03 12.55 23.27
C LEU A 244 22.80 13.36 23.73
N PHE A 245 21.62 12.75 23.74
CA PHE A 245 20.41 13.37 24.27
C PHE A 245 20.17 12.90 25.70
N VAL A 246 20.41 13.79 26.66
CA VAL A 246 20.09 13.54 28.07
C VAL A 246 18.58 13.52 28.28
N ARG A 247 17.86 14.40 27.57
CA ARG A 247 16.41 14.49 27.64
C ARG A 247 15.85 15.12 26.37
N VAL A 248 14.73 14.60 25.89
CA VAL A 248 13.85 15.28 24.93
C VAL A 248 12.45 15.33 25.53
N ASN A 249 11.80 16.49 25.51
CA ASN A 249 10.46 16.67 26.06
C ASN A 249 9.45 15.94 25.17
N GLU A 250 8.85 14.84 25.66
CA GLU A 250 7.94 14.01 24.86
C GLU A 250 6.75 14.75 24.25
N ARG A 251 6.33 15.87 24.86
CA ARG A 251 5.24 16.70 24.33
C ARG A 251 5.54 17.24 22.92
N VAL A 252 6.81 17.38 22.55
CA VAL A 252 7.21 17.86 21.22
C VAL A 252 6.83 16.87 20.12
N PHE A 253 6.82 15.57 20.43
CA PHE A 253 6.44 14.52 19.48
C PHE A 253 4.94 14.49 19.18
N ARG A 254 4.13 15.25 19.94
CA ARG A 254 2.69 15.43 19.65
C ARG A 254 2.43 16.55 18.64
N ARG A 255 3.43 17.35 18.26
CA ARG A 255 3.27 18.38 17.23
C ARG A 255 3.03 17.68 15.87
N PRO A 256 2.09 18.17 15.04
CA PRO A 256 1.67 17.48 13.81
C PRO A 256 2.84 17.12 12.87
N THR A 257 3.85 17.98 12.79
CA THR A 257 5.04 17.78 11.96
C THR A 257 5.88 16.59 12.44
N TYR A 258 6.16 16.50 13.75
CA TYR A 258 6.94 15.41 14.31
C TYR A 258 6.16 14.10 14.34
N VAL A 259 4.84 14.13 14.58
CA VAL A 259 3.97 12.93 14.46
C VAL A 259 4.05 12.36 13.05
N SER A 260 3.90 13.22 12.04
CA SER A 260 3.95 12.80 10.63
C SER A 260 5.33 12.26 10.27
N PHE A 261 6.40 12.93 10.70
CA PHE A 261 7.78 12.48 10.47
C PHE A 261 8.08 11.13 11.15
N LEU A 262 7.68 10.97 12.42
CA LEU A 262 7.82 9.73 13.17
C LEU A 262 6.94 8.60 12.63
N SER A 263 5.87 8.90 11.89
CA SER A 263 5.04 7.89 11.22
C SER A 263 5.64 7.41 9.88
N LEU A 264 6.52 8.20 9.27
CA LEU A 264 7.26 7.84 8.05
C LEU A 264 8.56 7.10 8.35
N SER A 265 9.25 7.50 9.43
CA SER A 265 10.50 6.89 9.89
C SER A 265 10.42 5.47 10.52
N PRO A 266 9.28 4.92 11.01
CA PRO A 266 9.27 3.57 11.60
C PRO A 266 9.44 2.49 10.52
N ILE A 267 9.25 2.83 9.24
CA ILE A 267 9.48 1.92 8.11
C ILE A 267 10.96 1.50 8.02
N LEU A 268 11.92 2.34 8.47
CA LEU A 268 13.33 1.92 8.55
C LEU A 268 13.64 1.15 9.84
N PHE A 269 12.95 1.43 10.95
CA PHE A 269 13.18 0.78 12.24
C PHE A 269 12.58 -0.64 12.30
N LEU A 270 11.44 -0.88 11.66
CA LEU A 270 10.81 -2.22 11.60
C LEU A 270 11.63 -3.24 10.78
N PHE A 271 12.43 -2.79 9.81
CA PHE A 271 13.32 -3.69 9.04
C PHE A 271 14.56 -4.13 9.84
N CYS A 272 15.03 -3.36 10.83
CA CYS A 272 16.14 -3.77 11.70
C CYS A 272 15.69 -4.51 12.97
N PHE A 273 14.54 -4.16 13.56
CA PHE A 273 14.09 -4.80 14.81
C PHE A 273 13.58 -6.24 14.62
N SER A 274 13.13 -6.59 13.43
CA SER A 274 12.66 -7.97 13.13
C SER A 274 13.79 -9.00 13.08
N CYS A 275 15.07 -8.57 12.98
CA CYS A 275 16.22 -9.48 12.94
C CYS A 275 16.96 -9.61 14.29
N LEU A 276 16.60 -8.84 15.32
CA LEU A 276 17.36 -8.79 16.58
C LEU A 276 16.57 -9.19 17.83
N PHE A 277 15.29 -9.57 17.70
CA PHE A 277 14.42 -9.91 18.84
C PHE A 277 13.83 -11.32 18.81
N ILE A 278 14.35 -12.23 17.97
CA ILE A 278 13.95 -13.65 17.99
C ILE A 278 14.81 -14.50 18.95
N ASP A 279 15.97 -14.04 19.42
CA ASP A 279 16.87 -14.86 20.25
C ASP A 279 16.94 -14.50 21.76
N SER A 280 15.97 -13.77 22.33
CA SER A 280 16.04 -13.45 23.78
C SER A 280 14.73 -13.52 24.58
N CYS A 281 13.70 -14.18 24.06
CA CYS A 281 12.50 -14.51 24.84
C CYS A 281 12.36 -16.01 25.16
N ILE A 282 13.49 -16.71 25.30
CA ILE A 282 13.59 -18.00 26.01
C ILE A 282 14.72 -17.88 27.03
N ALA A 283 14.44 -17.25 28.16
CA ALA A 283 15.07 -17.46 29.47
C ALA A 283 14.77 -16.25 30.37
N PHE A 284 13.63 -16.29 31.06
CA PHE A 284 13.43 -16.05 32.51
C PHE A 284 11.94 -15.87 32.79
#